data_AF-A0AAW5SNK2-F1
#
_entry.id   AF-A0AAW5SNK2-F1
#
_cell.length_a   1.000
_cell.length_b   1.000
_cell.length_c   1.000
_cell.angle_alpha   90.00
_cell.angle_beta   90.00
_cell.angle_gamma   90.00
#
_symmetry.space_group_name_H-M   'P 1'
#
loop_
_entity.id
_entity.type
_entity.pdbx_description
1 polymer ?
#
loop_
_entity_poly.entity_id
_entity_poly.type
_entity_poly.pdbx_seq_one_letter_code
_entity_poly.pdbx_strand_id
1 'polypeptide(L)'
;MPTWSTAFRSTHRRFAQARKRAEQSLDRARRAHRAAADRHREAERAHMRAAAAHEQAALLAGDGNGEAHQDAAEHHREEARRHEAARVSELEREEEDFRRES
;
A
#
# COMPACT_ATOMS: atom_id res chain seq x y z
N MET A 1 30.00 42.57 6.17
CA MET A 1 29.16 41.85 7.15
C MET A 1 27.71 41.88 6.69
N PRO A 2 26.98 40.77 6.64
CA PRO A 2 25.57 40.80 6.28
C PRO A 2 24.80 41.64 7.30
N THR A 3 23.99 42.59 6.84
CA THR A 3 23.11 43.36 7.71
C THR A 3 21.99 42.46 8.25
N TRP A 4 21.49 42.77 9.45
CA TRP A 4 20.38 42.05 10.08
C TRP A 4 19.18 41.84 9.14
N SER A 5 18.93 42.80 8.24
CA SER A 5 17.87 42.74 7.23
C SER A 5 18.07 41.65 6.16
N THR A 6 19.32 41.34 5.79
CA THR A 6 19.66 40.27 4.83
C THR A 6 19.61 38.89 5.48
N ALA A 7 20.07 38.78 6.74
CA ALA A 7 19.99 37.55 7.50
C ALA A 7 18.53 37.12 7.76
N PHE A 8 17.65 38.05 8.15
CA PHE A 8 16.22 37.80 8.36
C PHE A 8 15.51 37.33 7.07
N ARG A 9 15.72 38.00 5.94
CA ARG A 9 15.16 37.58 4.63
C ARG A 9 15.64 36.20 4.19
N SER A 10 16.91 35.87 4.41
CA SER A 10 17.46 34.55 4.11
C SER A 10 16.82 33.44 4.95
N THR A 11 16.59 33.69 6.23
CA THR A 11 15.93 32.74 7.14
C THR A 11 14.46 32.56 6.77
N HIS A 12 13.72 33.63 6.48
CA HIS A 12 12.33 33.54 6.02
C HIS A 12 12.20 32.73 4.71
N ARG A 13 13.11 32.95 3.74
CA ARG A 13 13.17 32.16 2.50
C ARG A 13 13.44 30.68 2.76
N ARG A 14 14.32 30.35 3.71
CA ARG A 14 14.62 28.97 4.10
C ARG A 14 13.42 28.28 4.75
N PHE A 15 12.70 28.97 5.63
CA PHE A 15 11.46 28.45 6.21
C PHE A 15 10.38 28.19 5.15
N ALA A 16 10.15 29.14 4.24
CA ALA A 16 9.18 28.95 3.15
C ALA A 16 9.56 27.77 2.24
N GLN A 17 10.85 27.61 1.93
CA GLN A 17 11.36 26.49 1.14
C GLN A 17 11.23 25.15 1.88
N ALA A 18 11.48 25.13 3.20
CA ALA A 18 11.32 23.94 4.04
C ALA A 18 9.86 23.50 4.09
N ARG A 19 8.92 24.44 4.31
CA ARG A 19 7.48 24.16 4.30
C ARG A 19 7.02 23.57 2.96
N LYS A 20 7.42 24.19 1.85
CA LYS A 20 7.11 23.67 0.51
C LYS A 20 7.63 22.25 0.30
N ARG A 21 8.83 21.93 0.82
CA ARG A 21 9.41 20.59 0.70
C ARG A 21 8.67 19.55 1.56
N ALA A 22 8.21 19.94 2.74
CA ALA A 22 7.38 19.10 3.60
C ALA A 22 6.06 18.75 2.87
N GLU A 23 5.33 19.76 2.39
CA GLU A 23 4.09 19.57 1.60
C GLU A 23 4.30 18.64 0.39
N GLN A 24 5.39 18.82 -0.36
CA GLN A 24 5.73 17.95 -1.49
C GLN A 24 6.13 16.53 -1.07
N SER A 25 6.71 16.37 0.11
CA SER A 25 7.05 15.06 0.66
C SER A 25 5.79 14.30 1.05
N LEU A 26 4.84 14.99 1.69
CA LEU A 26 3.53 14.43 2.04
C LEU A 26 2.79 13.92 0.81
N ASP A 27 2.69 14.75 -0.24
CA ASP A 27 1.99 14.35 -1.47
C ASP A 27 2.64 13.10 -2.10
N ARG A 28 3.97 13.01 -2.09
CA ARG A 28 4.67 11.81 -2.56
C ARG A 28 4.40 10.58 -1.69
N ALA A 29 4.41 10.72 -0.36
CA ALA A 29 4.11 9.63 0.57
C ALA A 29 2.69 9.11 0.35
N ARG A 30 1.69 10.00 0.24
CA ARG A 30 0.30 9.63 -0.02
C ARG A 30 0.13 8.88 -1.34
N ARG A 31 0.76 9.36 -2.41
CA ARG A 31 0.76 8.66 -3.70
C ARG A 31 1.39 7.27 -3.61
N ALA A 32 2.47 7.13 -2.84
CA ALA A 32 3.15 5.85 -2.65
C ALA A 32 2.26 4.85 -1.90
N HIS A 33 1.63 5.28 -0.80
CA HIS A 33 0.68 4.44 -0.03
C HIS A 33 -0.50 3.98 -0.89
N ARG A 34 -1.12 4.89 -1.65
CA ARG A 34 -2.22 4.52 -2.56
C ARG A 34 -1.78 3.54 -3.63
N ALA A 35 -0.63 3.78 -4.26
CA ALA A 35 -0.10 2.87 -5.27
C ALA A 35 0.23 1.48 -4.68
N ALA A 36 0.72 1.42 -3.45
CA ALA A 36 0.96 0.15 -2.75
C ALA A 36 -0.37 -0.57 -2.43
N ALA A 37 -1.36 0.17 -1.91
CA ALA A 37 -2.71 -0.35 -1.65
C ALA A 37 -3.37 -0.92 -2.92
N ASP A 38 -3.25 -0.23 -4.05
CA ASP A 38 -3.77 -0.70 -5.34
C ASP A 38 -3.11 -2.00 -5.80
N ARG A 39 -1.78 -2.11 -5.66
CA ARG A 39 -1.05 -3.35 -5.97
C ARG A 39 -1.45 -4.51 -5.06
N HIS A 40 -1.66 -4.25 -3.77
CA HIS A 40 -2.17 -5.26 -2.86
C HIS A 40 -3.58 -5.72 -3.25
N ARG A 41 -4.45 -4.81 -3.64
CA ARG A 41 -5.79 -5.14 -4.15
C ARG A 41 -5.74 -5.97 -5.44
N GLU A 42 -4.80 -5.68 -6.32
CA GLU A 42 -4.60 -6.46 -7.54
C GLU A 42 -4.13 -7.88 -7.22
N ALA A 43 -3.15 -8.02 -6.32
CA ALA A 43 -2.62 -9.31 -5.87
C ALA A 43 -3.69 -10.15 -5.16
N GLU A 44 -4.47 -9.55 -4.24
CA GLU A 44 -5.62 -10.17 -3.58
C GLU A 44 -6.57 -10.78 -4.63
N ARG A 45 -6.96 -10.01 -5.64
CA ARG A 45 -7.84 -10.49 -6.72
C ARG A 45 -7.22 -11.61 -7.53
N ALA A 46 -5.91 -11.56 -7.78
CA ALA A 46 -5.21 -12.62 -8.51
C ALA A 46 -5.21 -13.93 -7.72
N HIS A 47 -4.94 -13.87 -6.42
CA HIS A 47 -5.00 -15.01 -5.53
C HIS A 47 -6.42 -15.58 -5.39
N MET A 48 -7.44 -14.73 -5.28
CA MET A 48 -8.83 -15.20 -5.25
C MET A 48 -9.25 -15.90 -6.55
N ARG A 49 -8.79 -15.42 -7.72
CA ARG A 49 -9.01 -16.12 -8.99
C ARG A 49 -8.27 -17.47 -9.04
N ALA A 50 -7.05 -17.54 -8.53
CA ALA A 50 -6.29 -18.78 -8.45
C ALA A 50 -6.98 -19.80 -7.52
N ALA A 51 -7.44 -19.36 -6.36
CA ALA A 51 -8.21 -20.19 -5.44
C ALA A 51 -9.45 -20.78 -6.10
N ALA A 52 -10.25 -19.94 -6.78
CA ALA A 52 -11.43 -20.40 -7.50
C ALA A 52 -11.11 -21.42 -8.61
N ALA A 53 -10.00 -21.23 -9.34
CA ALA A 53 -9.56 -22.18 -10.36
C ALA A 53 -9.17 -23.54 -9.75
N HIS A 54 -8.51 -23.53 -8.59
CA HIS A 54 -8.17 -24.74 -7.86
C HIS A 54 -9.40 -25.43 -7.27
N GLU A 55 -10.34 -24.70 -6.71
CA GLU A 55 -11.63 -25.26 -6.26
C GLU A 55 -12.39 -25.92 -7.41
N GLN A 56 -12.43 -25.27 -8.58
CA GLN A 56 -13.04 -25.84 -9.77
C GLN A 56 -12.32 -27.12 -10.21
N ALA A 57 -10.99 -27.14 -10.18
CA ALA A 57 -10.20 -28.33 -10.51
C ALA A 57 -10.48 -29.47 -9.51
N ALA A 58 -10.62 -29.16 -8.22
CA ALA A 58 -10.96 -30.14 -7.19
C ALA A 58 -12.33 -30.80 -7.45
N LEU A 59 -13.33 -30.01 -7.84
CA LEU A 59 -14.67 -30.51 -8.19
C LEU A 59 -14.64 -31.45 -9.41
N LEU A 60 -13.71 -31.23 -10.34
CA LEU A 60 -13.57 -32.03 -11.56
C LEU A 60 -12.66 -33.26 -11.38
N ALA A 61 -11.82 -33.30 -10.35
CA ALA A 61 -10.84 -34.35 -10.14
C ALA A 61 -11.43 -35.70 -9.68
N GLY A 62 -12.71 -35.74 -9.28
CA GLY A 62 -13.34 -36.96 -8.77
C GLY A 62 -12.59 -37.54 -7.57
N ASP A 63 -12.35 -38.86 -7.58
CA ASP A 63 -11.70 -39.60 -6.47
C ASP A 63 -10.18 -39.39 -6.39
N GLY A 64 -9.60 -38.57 -7.28
CA GLY A 64 -8.16 -38.37 -7.41
C GLY A 64 -7.63 -37.17 -6.61
N ASN A 65 -6.92 -36.28 -7.30
CA ASN A 65 -6.14 -35.16 -6.76
C ASN A 65 -6.97 -33.99 -6.15
N GLY A 66 -8.21 -34.24 -5.74
CA GLY A 66 -9.12 -33.21 -5.22
C GLY A 66 -8.59 -32.51 -3.97
N GLU A 67 -8.00 -33.26 -3.03
CA GLU A 67 -7.44 -32.73 -1.78
C GLU A 67 -6.28 -31.75 -2.04
N ALA A 68 -5.33 -32.12 -2.90
CA ALA A 68 -4.21 -31.25 -3.27
C ALA A 68 -4.67 -29.93 -3.93
N HIS A 69 -5.77 -29.98 -4.68
CA HIS A 69 -6.38 -28.77 -5.24
C HIS A 69 -7.08 -27.91 -4.16
N GLN A 70 -7.76 -28.53 -3.18
CA GLN A 70 -8.36 -27.79 -2.07
C GLN A 70 -7.30 -27.11 -1.19
N ASP A 71 -6.20 -27.79 -0.89
CA ASP A 71 -5.07 -27.23 -0.14
C ASP A 71 -4.45 -26.03 -0.88
N ALA A 72 -4.24 -26.16 -2.19
CA ALA A 72 -3.75 -25.07 -3.02
C ALA A 72 -4.73 -23.88 -3.05
N ALA A 73 -6.04 -24.15 -3.12
CA ALA A 73 -7.04 -23.10 -3.03
C ALA A 73 -7.02 -22.38 -1.67
N GLU A 74 -6.90 -23.13 -0.57
CA GLU A 74 -6.79 -22.57 0.77
C GLU A 74 -5.56 -21.67 0.91
N HIS A 75 -4.39 -22.14 0.44
CA HIS A 75 -3.18 -21.34 0.45
C HIS A 75 -3.37 -20.01 -0.28
N HIS A 76 -4.00 -20.02 -1.45
CA HIS A 76 -4.29 -18.79 -2.18
C HIS A 76 -5.28 -17.87 -1.46
N ARG A 77 -6.31 -18.42 -0.79
CA ARG A 77 -7.21 -17.60 0.05
C ARG A 77 -6.46 -16.96 1.22
N GLU A 78 -5.49 -17.67 1.80
CA GLU A 78 -4.65 -17.13 2.86
C GLU A 78 -3.76 -15.98 2.35
N GLU A 79 -3.10 -16.14 1.19
CA GLU A 79 -2.33 -15.06 0.55
C GLU A 79 -3.20 -13.86 0.20
N ALA A 80 -4.43 -14.08 -0.27
CA ALA A 80 -5.38 -12.99 -0.52
C ALA A 80 -5.67 -12.19 0.77
N ARG A 81 -5.89 -12.86 1.91
CA ARG A 81 -6.09 -12.20 3.22
C ARG A 81 -4.84 -11.43 3.67
N ARG A 82 -3.63 -11.96 3.42
CA ARG A 82 -2.37 -11.26 3.69
C ARG A 82 -2.28 -9.96 2.90
N HIS A 83 -2.65 -9.98 1.62
CA HIS A 83 -2.69 -8.80 0.79
C HIS A 83 -3.79 -7.81 1.19
N GLU A 84 -4.98 -8.28 1.58
CA GLU A 84 -6.03 -7.43 2.13
C GLU A 84 -5.56 -6.69 3.38
N ALA A 85 -4.94 -7.40 4.33
CA ALA A 85 -4.38 -6.80 5.54
C ALA A 85 -3.28 -5.77 5.23
N ALA A 86 -2.38 -6.09 4.29
CA ALA A 86 -1.34 -5.14 3.85
C ALA A 86 -1.94 -3.89 3.20
N ARG A 87 -3.01 -4.04 2.39
CA ARG A 87 -3.74 -2.91 1.81
C ARG A 87 -4.33 -2.01 2.89
N VAL A 88 -4.96 -2.58 3.92
CA VAL A 88 -5.51 -1.81 5.05
C VAL A 88 -4.39 -1.05 5.75
N SER A 89 -3.25 -1.70 6.03
CA SER A 89 -2.10 -1.06 6.68
C SER A 89 -1.53 0.11 5.85
N GLU A 90 -1.48 0.00 4.52
CA GLU A 90 -1.03 1.11 3.67
C GLU A 90 -1.98 2.31 3.72
N LEU A 91 -3.29 2.08 3.81
CA LEU A 91 -4.27 3.16 3.95
C LEU A 91 -4.21 3.82 5.34
N GLU A 92 -4.02 3.04 6.40
CA GLU A 92 -3.81 3.56 7.75
C GLU A 92 -2.55 4.42 7.84
N ARG A 93 -1.45 4.00 7.19
CA ARG A 93 -0.22 4.79 7.10
C ARG A 93 -0.43 6.10 6.34
N GLU A 94 -1.21 6.09 5.26
CA GLU A 94 -1.58 7.33 4.56
C GLU A 94 -2.30 8.31 5.49
N GLU A 95 -3.24 7.82 6.29
CA GLU A 95 -3.99 8.63 7.25
C GLU A 95 -3.11 9.15 8.39
N GLU A 96 -2.20 8.34 8.90
CA GLU A 96 -1.22 8.74 9.91
C GLU A 96 -0.29 9.85 9.41
N ASP A 97 0.26 9.70 8.20
CA ASP A 97 1.12 10.72 7.60
C ASP A 97 0.36 12.03 7.41
N PHE A 98 -0.91 11.96 6.98
CA PHE A 98 -1.76 13.14 6.88
C PHE A 98 -1.99 13.80 8.26
N ARG A 99 -2.20 13.02 9.31
CA ARG A 99 -2.43 13.52 10.67
C ARG A 99 -1.17 14.14 11.30
N ARG A 100 0.02 13.65 10.95
CA ARG A 100 1.30 14.16 11.50
C ARG A 100 1.68 15.54 10.95
N GLU A 101 1.17 15.91 9.77
CA GLU A 101 1.47 17.20 9.13
C GLU A 101 0.31 18.22 9.18
N SER A 102 -0.86 17.85 9.70
CA SER A 102 -2.00 18.73 9.99
C SER A 102 -1.91 19.37 11.37
#